data_AF-A0A0E9M3Z0-F1
#
_entry.id   AF-A0A0E9M3Z0-F1
#
_cell.length_a   1.000
_cell.length_b   1.000
_cell.length_c   1.000
_cell.angle_alpha   90.00
_cell.angle_beta   90.00
_cell.angle_gamma   90.00
#
_symmetry.space_group_name_H-M   'P 1'
#
loop_
_entity.id
_entity.type
_entity.pdbx_description
1 polymer ?
#
loop_
_entity_poly.entity_id
_entity_poly.type
_entity_poly.pdbx_seq_one_letter_code
_entity_poly.pdbx_strand_id
1 'polypeptide(L)'
;MKNLSNTIGSMALKGKAWIFSIMLMSTQLVSAQTVVDVIVNSPDHTTLEAAVIAAELDGTLSGTGPFTVFAPTDAAFDALPAGSVEALLANIPALTEILTYHVVGSQALSTDLSDGMEITTLNGKDVTVTIDESGVKINGVSMVITADLMADNGVVHVIDAVLLPDESTSIREDFRNAAASLSIYPNPASSEVHFTFSLPSTQAVSVEIYNTFGQLIKTVNYGALQVGSNSISQNVSDLSSGIYMIIVTTGSDKTVSKLQIRK
;
A
#
# COMPACT_ATOMS: atom_id res chain seq x y z
N MET A 1 1.24 70.49 -25.82
CA MET A 1 2.36 69.53 -26.00
C MET A 1 2.45 69.26 -27.50
N LYS A 2 3.24 70.08 -28.23
CA LYS A 2 4.45 69.68 -28.95
C LYS A 2 4.26 68.52 -29.94
N ASN A 3 4.15 68.92 -31.21
CA ASN A 3 4.45 68.24 -32.47
C ASN A 3 5.58 67.21 -32.45
N LEU A 4 5.53 66.27 -33.41
CA LEU A 4 6.55 65.92 -34.44
C LEU A 4 6.03 64.70 -35.24
N SER A 5 5.29 64.89 -36.33
CA SER A 5 5.77 64.95 -37.73
C SER A 5 6.47 63.68 -38.23
N ASN A 6 5.90 62.99 -39.23
CA ASN A 6 6.37 63.10 -40.61
C ASN A 6 5.71 62.11 -41.57
N THR A 7 5.10 62.69 -42.59
CA THR A 7 4.95 62.19 -43.97
C THR A 7 6.31 61.77 -44.55
N ILE A 8 6.32 60.83 -45.49
CA ILE A 8 6.97 60.81 -46.83
C ILE A 8 7.27 59.34 -47.19
N GLY A 9 6.92 58.92 -48.42
CA GLY A 9 7.80 58.00 -49.16
C GLY A 9 7.17 56.74 -49.73
N SER A 10 6.61 56.89 -50.94
CA SER A 10 6.61 55.85 -51.97
C SER A 10 7.95 55.09 -52.04
N MET A 11 7.92 53.75 -52.01
CA MET A 11 8.82 52.97 -52.85
C MET A 11 8.32 51.53 -53.01
N ALA A 12 7.75 51.25 -54.19
CA ALA A 12 7.70 49.92 -54.73
C ALA A 12 9.15 49.44 -54.95
N LEU A 13 9.63 48.55 -54.08
CA LEU A 13 10.85 47.78 -54.34
C LEU A 13 10.46 46.34 -54.66
N LYS A 14 10.32 46.07 -55.96
CA LYS A 14 10.42 44.73 -56.54
C LYS A 14 11.74 44.13 -56.08
N GLY A 15 11.72 42.99 -55.39
CA GLY A 15 12.98 42.29 -55.13
C GLY A 15 12.90 41.19 -54.09
N LYS A 16 12.64 39.97 -54.59
CA LYS A 16 13.26 38.72 -54.15
C LYS A 16 13.18 38.36 -52.67
N ALA A 17 12.30 37.40 -52.40
CA ALA A 17 12.45 36.28 -51.48
C ALA A 17 13.48 36.47 -50.37
N TRP A 18 12.99 36.57 -49.14
CA TRP A 18 13.39 35.67 -48.05
C TRP A 18 12.12 35.50 -47.21
N ILE A 19 11.31 34.52 -47.62
CA ILE A 19 10.25 34.01 -46.76
C ILE A 19 11.01 33.36 -45.61
N PHE A 20 11.13 34.06 -44.48
CA PHE A 20 11.42 33.41 -43.21
C PHE A 20 10.24 32.46 -43.00
N SER A 21 10.41 31.24 -43.48
CA SER A 21 9.55 30.13 -43.16
C SER A 21 9.74 29.93 -41.66
N ILE A 22 8.90 30.63 -40.88
CA ILE A 22 8.54 30.15 -39.56
C ILE A 22 7.90 28.80 -39.87
N MET A 23 8.75 27.77 -39.81
CA MET A 23 8.34 26.41 -39.63
C MET A 23 7.56 26.45 -38.33
N LEU A 24 6.26 26.67 -38.47
CA LEU A 24 5.29 26.35 -37.46
C LEU A 24 5.46 24.83 -37.33
N MET A 25 6.40 24.39 -36.49
CA MET A 25 6.29 23.09 -35.87
C MET A 25 4.95 23.18 -35.17
N SER A 26 3.90 22.74 -35.86
CA SER A 26 2.73 22.20 -35.21
C SER A 26 3.31 21.13 -34.30
N THR A 27 3.57 21.53 -33.05
CA THR A 27 3.69 20.60 -31.95
C THR A 27 2.35 19.90 -31.97
N GLN A 28 2.28 18.80 -32.71
CA GLN A 28 1.35 17.75 -32.38
C GLN A 28 1.67 17.48 -30.92
N LEU A 29 0.80 17.93 -30.01
CA LEU A 29 0.66 17.26 -28.74
C LEU A 29 0.36 15.81 -29.11
N VAL A 30 1.40 15.02 -29.24
CA VAL A 30 1.29 13.58 -29.11
C VAL A 30 0.76 13.45 -27.70
N SER A 31 -0.52 13.10 -27.57
CA SER A 31 -1.12 12.81 -26.27
C SER A 31 -0.28 11.69 -25.69
N ALA A 32 0.66 12.02 -24.80
CA ALA A 32 1.43 11.02 -24.08
C ALA A 32 0.40 10.13 -23.39
N GLN A 33 0.32 8.86 -23.77
CA GLN A 33 -0.54 7.90 -23.08
C GLN A 33 0.14 7.60 -21.76
N THR A 34 -0.32 8.26 -20.71
CA THR A 34 0.16 7.99 -19.37
C THR A 34 -0.32 6.61 -18.91
N VAL A 35 0.31 6.09 -17.86
CA VAL A 35 -0.12 4.85 -17.21
C VAL A 35 -1.61 4.88 -16.86
N VAL A 36 -2.12 6.05 -16.45
CA VAL A 36 -3.53 6.28 -16.17
C VAL A 36 -4.38 6.22 -17.44
N ASP A 37 -3.93 6.83 -18.54
CA ASP A 37 -4.65 6.77 -19.81
C ASP A 37 -4.79 5.33 -20.34
N VAL A 38 -3.76 4.49 -20.18
CA VAL A 38 -3.82 3.07 -20.58
C VAL A 38 -4.88 2.31 -19.77
N ILE A 39 -5.00 2.62 -18.48
CA ILE A 39 -5.98 2.03 -17.57
C ILE A 39 -7.40 2.53 -17.88
N VAL A 40 -7.58 3.85 -18.02
CA VAL A 40 -8.89 4.50 -18.29
C VAL A 40 -9.46 4.12 -19.65
N ASN A 41 -8.60 3.89 -20.66
CA ASN A 41 -9.06 3.46 -21.98
C ASN A 41 -9.43 1.97 -22.06
N SER A 42 -9.27 1.21 -20.96
CA SER A 42 -9.56 -0.22 -20.93
C SER A 42 -10.90 -0.52 -20.24
N PRO A 43 -11.81 -1.28 -20.87
CA PRO A 43 -13.13 -1.58 -20.32
C PRO A 43 -13.11 -2.50 -19.08
N ASP A 44 -11.97 -3.13 -18.78
CA ASP A 44 -11.81 -4.12 -17.71
C ASP A 44 -11.23 -3.53 -16.40
N HIS A 45 -11.07 -2.20 -16.33
CA HIS A 45 -10.44 -1.49 -15.19
C HIS A 45 -11.32 -0.37 -14.60
N THR A 46 -12.64 -0.48 -14.74
CA THR A 46 -13.58 0.57 -14.32
C THR A 46 -13.55 0.82 -12.80
N THR A 47 -13.33 -0.22 -12.00
CA THR A 47 -13.22 -0.11 -10.53
C THR A 47 -11.95 0.61 -10.10
N LEU A 48 -10.84 0.34 -10.80
CA LEU A 48 -9.55 0.98 -10.55
C LEU A 48 -9.59 2.46 -10.93
N GLU A 49 -10.23 2.82 -12.04
CA GLU A 49 -10.46 4.21 -12.43
C GLU A 49 -11.23 4.97 -11.33
N ALA A 50 -12.34 4.42 -10.86
CA ALA A 50 -13.14 5.03 -9.79
C ALA A 50 -12.30 5.24 -8.52
N ALA A 51 -11.44 4.28 -8.18
CA ALA A 51 -10.52 4.38 -7.05
C ALA A 51 -9.48 5.49 -7.22
N VAL A 52 -8.84 5.59 -8.40
CA VAL A 52 -7.82 6.62 -8.69
C VAL A 52 -8.43 8.03 -8.66
N ILE A 53 -9.63 8.19 -9.22
CA ILE A 53 -10.38 9.46 -9.19
C ILE A 53 -10.75 9.82 -7.74
N ALA A 54 -11.24 8.86 -6.95
CA ALA A 54 -11.61 9.10 -5.56
C ALA A 54 -10.41 9.44 -4.67
N ALA A 55 -9.22 8.93 -4.99
CA ALA A 55 -7.99 9.19 -4.24
C ALA A 55 -7.18 10.40 -4.74
N GLU A 56 -7.64 11.12 -5.78
CA GLU A 56 -6.94 12.26 -6.40
C GLU A 56 -5.47 11.95 -6.78
N LEU A 57 -5.20 10.71 -7.19
CA LEU A 57 -3.86 10.24 -7.56
C LEU A 57 -3.54 10.39 -9.05
N ASP A 58 -4.51 10.86 -9.85
CA ASP A 58 -4.38 11.14 -11.27
C ASP A 58 -3.18 12.05 -11.58
N GLY A 59 -2.99 13.11 -10.79
CA GLY A 59 -1.87 14.04 -10.96
C GLY A 59 -0.50 13.43 -10.64
N THR A 60 -0.44 12.49 -9.69
CA THR A 60 0.82 11.83 -9.30
C THR A 60 1.22 10.77 -10.33
N LEU A 61 0.25 9.98 -10.80
CA LEU A 61 0.47 8.92 -11.79
C LEU A 61 0.60 9.44 -13.23
N SER A 62 0.21 10.70 -13.47
CA SER A 62 0.49 11.43 -14.72
C SER A 62 1.83 12.18 -14.69
N GLY A 63 2.58 12.08 -13.59
CA GLY A 63 3.89 12.70 -13.46
C GLY A 63 4.93 12.13 -14.44
N THR A 64 6.06 12.84 -14.58
CA THR A 64 7.24 12.34 -15.31
C THR A 64 7.86 11.16 -14.55
N GLY A 65 7.50 9.95 -14.97
CA GLY A 65 8.04 8.68 -14.46
C GLY A 65 9.49 8.43 -14.87
N PRO A 66 10.04 7.25 -14.52
CA PRO A 66 9.35 5.97 -14.73
C PRO A 66 8.55 5.46 -13.52
N PHE A 67 7.33 5.02 -13.79
CA PHE A 67 6.49 4.29 -12.84
C PHE A 67 6.19 2.88 -13.34
N THR A 68 6.04 1.92 -12.44
CA THR A 68 5.46 0.62 -12.78
C THR A 68 4.17 0.46 -11.99
N VAL A 69 3.05 0.26 -12.69
CA VAL A 69 1.72 0.15 -12.07
C VAL A 69 1.19 -1.26 -12.26
N PHE A 70 0.88 -1.91 -11.15
CA PHE A 70 0.17 -3.18 -11.14
C PHE A 70 -1.33 -2.88 -11.18
N ALA A 71 -1.97 -3.10 -12.33
CA ALA A 71 -3.38 -2.79 -12.54
C ALA A 71 -4.24 -4.04 -12.35
N PRO A 72 -4.97 -4.18 -11.21
CA PRO A 72 -5.93 -5.26 -11.05
C PRO A 72 -7.10 -5.12 -12.03
N THR A 73 -7.55 -6.25 -12.58
CA THR A 73 -8.78 -6.33 -13.39
C THR A 73 -10.03 -6.19 -12.52
N ASP A 74 -11.17 -5.85 -13.11
CA ASP A 74 -12.44 -5.85 -12.38
C ASP A 74 -12.77 -7.24 -11.77
N ALA A 75 -12.34 -8.32 -12.43
CA ALA A 75 -12.44 -9.69 -11.90
C ALA A 75 -11.61 -9.90 -10.61
N ALA A 76 -10.49 -9.20 -10.48
CA ALA A 76 -9.67 -9.22 -9.27
C ALA A 76 -10.38 -8.55 -8.09
N PHE A 77 -11.14 -7.48 -8.33
CA PHE A 77 -11.98 -6.84 -7.33
C PHE A 77 -13.18 -7.70 -6.94
N ASP A 78 -13.79 -8.38 -7.92
CA ASP A 78 -14.89 -9.33 -7.67
C ASP A 78 -14.45 -10.56 -6.87
N ALA A 79 -13.17 -10.94 -6.95
CA ALA A 79 -12.59 -12.02 -6.16
C ALA A 79 -12.44 -11.66 -4.67
N LEU A 80 -12.53 -10.37 -4.30
CA LEU A 80 -12.52 -9.95 -2.91
C LEU A 80 -13.87 -10.27 -2.22
N PRO A 81 -13.86 -10.60 -0.91
CA PRO A 81 -15.09 -10.84 -0.18
C PRO A 81 -16.02 -9.61 -0.23
N ALA A 82 -17.32 -9.88 -0.37
CA ALA A 82 -18.35 -8.84 -0.47
C ALA A 82 -18.26 -7.85 0.71
N GLY A 83 -18.20 -6.55 0.40
CA GLY A 83 -18.05 -5.46 1.38
C GLY A 83 -16.62 -4.94 1.53
N SER A 84 -15.60 -5.64 1.04
CA SER A 84 -14.21 -5.13 1.06
C SER A 84 -14.05 -3.91 0.16
N VAL A 85 -14.52 -3.98 -1.10
CA VAL A 85 -14.42 -2.84 -2.03
C VAL A 85 -15.17 -1.60 -1.52
N GLU A 86 -16.37 -1.79 -0.96
CA GLU A 86 -17.15 -0.70 -0.37
C GLU A 86 -16.45 -0.08 0.85
N ALA A 87 -15.83 -0.90 1.71
CA ALA A 87 -15.05 -0.41 2.83
C ALA A 87 -13.81 0.37 2.38
N LEU A 88 -13.19 -0.03 1.27
CA LEU A 88 -12.04 0.65 0.68
C LEU A 88 -12.44 1.98 0.03
N LEU A 89 -13.54 2.01 -0.74
CA LEU A 89 -14.07 3.24 -1.33
C LEU A 89 -14.59 4.22 -0.28
N ALA A 90 -15.08 3.73 0.86
CA ALA A 90 -15.50 4.56 1.98
C ALA A 90 -14.31 5.15 2.77
N ASN A 91 -13.11 4.60 2.62
CA ASN A 91 -11.93 4.96 3.40
C ASN A 91 -10.79 5.49 2.50
N ILE A 92 -10.86 6.78 2.18
CA ILE A 92 -9.88 7.48 1.34
C ILE A 92 -8.42 7.22 1.74
N PRO A 93 -8.00 7.31 3.02
CA PRO A 93 -6.60 7.04 3.36
C PRO A 93 -6.18 5.58 3.10
N ALA A 94 -7.06 4.61 3.34
CA ALA A 94 -6.78 3.21 2.99
C ALA A 94 -6.71 3.00 1.46
N LEU A 95 -7.55 3.73 0.71
CA LEU A 95 -7.55 3.72 -0.75
C LEU A 95 -6.24 4.27 -1.32
N THR A 96 -5.77 5.41 -0.82
CA THR A 96 -4.48 5.99 -1.20
C THR A 96 -3.32 5.03 -0.87
N GLU A 97 -3.37 4.38 0.29
CA GLU A 97 -2.36 3.39 0.68
C GLU A 97 -2.33 2.20 -0.30
N ILE A 98 -3.49 1.66 -0.67
CA ILE A 98 -3.58 0.55 -1.63
C ILE A 98 -3.10 0.97 -3.01
N LEU A 99 -3.51 2.15 -3.50
CA LEU A 99 -3.11 2.63 -4.82
C LEU A 99 -1.60 2.89 -4.87
N THR A 100 -1.01 3.46 -3.82
CA THR A 100 0.45 3.63 -3.73
C THR A 100 1.20 2.31 -3.54
N TYR A 101 0.55 1.25 -3.05
CA TYR A 101 1.12 -0.09 -2.98
C TYR A 101 1.14 -0.80 -4.35
N HIS A 102 0.18 -0.49 -5.22
CA HIS A 102 0.17 -0.98 -6.60
C HIS A 102 1.16 -0.22 -7.50
N VAL A 103 1.74 0.87 -7.02
CA VAL A 103 2.62 1.73 -7.81
C VAL A 103 4.04 1.63 -7.29
N VAL A 104 4.96 1.33 -8.20
CA VAL A 104 6.39 1.30 -7.94
C VAL A 104 7.02 2.55 -8.56
N GLY A 105 7.82 3.26 -7.78
CA GLY A 105 8.60 4.43 -8.22
C GLY A 105 9.84 4.10 -9.05
N SER A 106 9.82 3.01 -9.81
CA SER A 106 10.90 2.56 -10.67
C SER A 106 10.34 1.84 -11.90
N GLN A 107 11.14 1.76 -12.96
CA GLN A 107 10.81 0.93 -14.12
C GLN A 107 11.19 -0.51 -13.81
N ALA A 108 10.22 -1.41 -13.76
CA ALA A 108 10.43 -2.83 -13.60
C ALA A 108 9.79 -3.55 -14.79
N LEU A 109 10.60 -3.79 -15.82
CA LEU A 109 10.21 -4.63 -16.96
C LEU A 109 10.28 -6.09 -16.56
N SER A 110 9.44 -6.94 -17.15
CA SER A 110 9.47 -8.39 -16.87
C SER A 110 10.83 -9.03 -17.18
N THR A 111 11.62 -8.42 -18.07
CA THR A 111 12.99 -8.85 -18.38
C THR A 111 14.01 -8.54 -17.29
N ASP A 112 13.72 -7.51 -16.49
CA ASP A 112 14.56 -7.07 -15.37
C ASP A 112 14.10 -7.70 -14.04
N LEU A 113 12.90 -8.28 -14.01
CA LEU A 113 12.38 -9.03 -12.87
C LEU A 113 13.12 -10.37 -12.71
N SER A 114 13.53 -10.66 -11.48
CA SER A 114 14.16 -11.94 -11.10
C SER A 114 13.30 -12.65 -10.06
N ASP A 115 13.36 -13.97 -10.03
CA ASP A 115 12.69 -14.74 -8.98
C ASP A 115 13.23 -14.39 -7.59
N GLY A 116 12.33 -14.07 -6.66
CA GLY A 116 12.66 -13.61 -5.31
C GLY A 116 13.11 -12.15 -5.22
N MET A 117 12.92 -11.34 -6.28
CA MET A 117 13.26 -9.92 -6.24
C MET A 117 12.25 -9.16 -5.38
N GLU A 118 12.75 -8.34 -4.46
CA GLU A 118 11.93 -7.41 -3.68
C GLU A 118 12.01 -6.01 -4.30
N ILE A 119 10.85 -5.42 -4.53
CA ILE A 119 10.72 -4.10 -5.15
C ILE A 119 9.97 -3.19 -4.19
N THR A 120 10.58 -2.06 -3.84
CA THR A 120 9.95 -1.08 -2.96
C THR A 120 8.88 -0.26 -3.70
N THR A 121 7.66 -0.28 -3.19
CA THR A 121 6.52 0.49 -3.73
C THR A 121 6.54 1.94 -3.25
N LEU A 122 5.70 2.81 -3.82
CA LEU A 122 5.56 4.20 -3.35
C LEU A 122 4.99 4.30 -1.93
N ASN A 123 4.29 3.26 -1.48
CA ASN A 123 3.82 3.13 -0.09
C ASN A 123 5.00 2.92 0.89
N GLY A 124 6.16 2.46 0.40
CA GLY A 124 7.33 2.13 1.22
C GLY A 124 7.34 0.69 1.74
N LYS A 125 6.31 -0.10 1.39
CA LYS A 125 6.27 -1.55 1.58
C LYS A 125 6.89 -2.24 0.36
N ASP A 126 7.62 -3.32 0.59
CA ASP A 126 8.23 -4.11 -0.48
C ASP A 126 7.22 -5.11 -1.05
N VAL A 127 7.25 -5.31 -2.38
CA VAL A 127 6.55 -6.39 -3.07
C VAL A 127 7.56 -7.42 -3.53
N THR A 128 7.32 -8.68 -3.19
CA THR A 128 8.16 -9.80 -3.65
C THR A 128 7.64 -10.30 -4.99
N VAL A 129 8.51 -10.32 -5.99
CA VAL A 129 8.24 -10.93 -7.29
C VAL A 129 8.75 -12.37 -7.26
N THR A 130 7.87 -13.32 -7.58
CA THR A 130 8.19 -14.74 -7.72
C THR A 130 7.94 -15.12 -9.17
N ILE A 131 8.92 -15.72 -9.83
CA ILE A 131 8.80 -16.14 -11.23
C ILE A 131 8.87 -17.66 -11.24
N ASP A 132 7.77 -18.30 -11.62
CA ASP A 132 7.67 -19.75 -11.74
C ASP A 132 7.33 -20.19 -13.18
N GLU A 133 7.26 -21.50 -13.41
CA GLU A 133 6.90 -22.06 -14.73
C GLU A 133 5.49 -21.65 -15.18
N SER A 134 4.65 -21.14 -14.27
CA SER A 134 3.29 -20.68 -14.56
C SER A 134 3.18 -19.18 -14.88
N GLY A 135 4.21 -18.39 -14.56
CA GLY A 135 4.28 -16.97 -14.88
C GLY A 135 4.93 -16.13 -13.78
N VAL A 136 4.65 -14.82 -13.81
CA VAL A 136 5.11 -13.87 -12.80
C VAL A 136 4.04 -13.72 -11.72
N LYS A 137 4.41 -13.90 -10.46
CA LYS A 137 3.56 -13.73 -9.28
C LYS A 137 4.09 -12.60 -8.41
N ILE A 138 3.19 -11.79 -7.88
CA ILE A 138 3.47 -10.69 -6.97
C ILE A 138 2.94 -11.06 -5.60
N ASN A 139 3.79 -10.94 -4.59
CA ASN A 139 3.54 -11.28 -3.18
C ASN A 139 3.00 -12.71 -2.96
N GLY A 140 3.29 -13.63 -3.88
CA GLY A 140 2.82 -15.02 -3.85
C GLY A 140 1.31 -15.22 -4.03
N VAL A 141 0.53 -14.14 -4.22
CA VAL A 141 -0.94 -14.16 -4.29
C VAL A 141 -1.49 -13.67 -5.62
N SER A 142 -0.91 -12.63 -6.20
CA SER A 142 -1.38 -12.04 -7.47
C SER A 142 -0.56 -12.54 -8.63
N MET A 143 -1.19 -13.10 -9.64
CA MET A 143 -0.56 -13.50 -10.89
C MET A 143 -0.67 -12.38 -11.93
N VAL A 144 0.43 -12.11 -12.62
CA VAL A 144 0.44 -11.18 -13.75
C VAL A 144 -0.17 -11.90 -14.96
N ILE A 145 -1.33 -11.42 -15.42
CA ILE A 145 -2.03 -11.94 -16.62
C ILE A 145 -1.38 -11.37 -17.89
N THR A 146 -1.12 -10.06 -17.88
CA THR A 146 -0.54 -9.34 -19.01
C THR A 146 0.57 -8.46 -18.48
N ALA A 147 1.79 -8.70 -18.94
CA ALA A 147 2.96 -7.92 -18.53
C ALA A 147 3.44 -7.00 -19.66
N ASP A 148 4.29 -6.03 -19.30
CA ASP A 148 5.04 -5.17 -20.23
C ASP A 148 4.16 -4.26 -21.13
N LEU A 149 3.04 -3.76 -20.61
CA LEU A 149 2.28 -2.72 -21.31
C LEU A 149 3.02 -1.39 -21.17
N MET A 150 3.73 -0.99 -22.21
CA MET A 150 4.51 0.23 -22.24
C MET A 150 3.59 1.46 -22.25
N ALA A 151 3.81 2.37 -21.30
CA ALA A 151 3.21 3.70 -21.25
C ALA A 151 4.33 4.76 -21.39
N ASP A 152 3.98 5.98 -21.79
CA ASP A 152 4.97 7.04 -22.00
C ASP A 152 5.73 7.44 -20.71
N ASN A 153 5.12 7.20 -19.55
CA ASN A 153 5.69 7.48 -18.24
C ASN A 153 5.93 6.22 -17.39
N GLY A 154 5.88 5.02 -17.98
CA GLY A 154 6.01 3.81 -17.20
C GLY A 154 5.68 2.48 -17.88
N VAL A 155 5.40 1.48 -17.05
CA VAL A 155 4.97 0.13 -17.47
C VAL A 155 3.73 -0.26 -16.67
N VAL A 156 2.72 -0.82 -17.32
CA VAL A 156 1.56 -1.45 -16.67
C VAL A 156 1.73 -2.97 -16.69
N HIS A 157 1.48 -3.59 -15.55
CA HIS A 157 1.32 -5.03 -15.43
C HIS A 157 -0.09 -5.32 -14.96
N VAL A 158 -0.87 -6.03 -15.75
CA VAL A 158 -2.23 -6.44 -15.40
C VAL A 158 -2.18 -7.67 -14.51
N ILE A 159 -2.84 -7.59 -13.35
CA ILE A 159 -2.87 -8.66 -12.36
C ILE A 159 -4.29 -9.20 -12.13
N ASP A 160 -4.37 -10.46 -11.71
CA ASP A 160 -5.63 -11.17 -11.44
C ASP A 160 -6.15 -11.03 -9.99
N ALA A 161 -5.36 -10.45 -9.09
CA ALA A 161 -5.73 -10.24 -7.69
C ALA A 161 -5.25 -8.88 -7.18
N VAL A 162 -6.07 -8.20 -6.38
CA VAL A 162 -5.75 -6.90 -5.79
C VAL A 162 -4.63 -7.04 -4.75
N LEU A 163 -3.57 -6.24 -4.88
CA LEU A 163 -2.52 -6.14 -3.88
C LEU A 163 -3.03 -5.34 -2.70
N LEU A 164 -3.48 -6.05 -1.67
CA LEU A 164 -3.76 -5.43 -0.39
C LEU A 164 -2.43 -5.38 0.37
N PRO A 165 -1.96 -4.18 0.78
CA PRO A 165 -0.89 -4.11 1.74
C PRO A 165 -1.41 -4.82 2.96
N ASP A 166 -0.79 -5.95 3.29
CA ASP A 166 -1.18 -6.73 4.45
C ASP A 166 -1.14 -5.81 5.67
N GLU A 167 -2.31 -5.45 6.20
CA GLU A 167 -2.44 -5.11 7.63
C GLU A 167 -1.97 -6.30 8.49
N SER A 168 -1.74 -7.46 7.86
CA SER A 168 -1.15 -8.66 8.43
C SER A 168 0.40 -8.69 8.46
N THR A 169 1.10 -7.72 7.85
CA THR A 169 2.58 -7.62 7.91
C THR A 169 3.08 -6.45 8.76
N SER A 170 2.24 -5.47 9.10
CA SER A 170 2.47 -4.66 10.31
C SER A 170 2.41 -5.55 11.55
N ILE A 171 1.49 -6.50 11.64
CA ILE A 171 1.55 -7.61 12.62
C ILE A 171 2.61 -8.67 12.28
N ARG A 172 3.73 -8.36 11.64
CA ARG A 172 4.94 -9.21 11.68
C ARG A 172 6.18 -8.42 12.05
N GLU A 173 6.26 -7.16 11.61
CA GLU A 173 7.33 -6.24 12.03
C GLU A 173 7.01 -5.46 13.32
N ASP A 174 5.74 -5.18 13.66
CA ASP A 174 5.33 -4.64 14.99
C ASP A 174 5.50 -5.66 16.12
N PHE A 175 5.72 -6.93 15.76
CA PHE A 175 6.06 -7.99 16.69
C PHE A 175 7.58 -8.10 16.96
N ARG A 176 8.43 -7.26 16.36
CA ARG A 176 9.84 -7.13 16.78
C ARG A 176 9.96 -6.32 18.07
N ASN A 177 9.59 -6.99 19.17
CA ASN A 177 10.11 -6.82 20.53
C ASN A 177 10.05 -5.41 21.15
N ALA A 178 8.93 -5.06 21.77
CA ALA A 178 8.93 -4.04 22.83
C ALA A 178 8.96 -4.63 24.25
N ALA A 179 8.44 -5.84 24.44
CA ALA A 179 8.71 -6.62 25.64
C ALA A 179 9.86 -7.57 25.35
N ALA A 180 11.11 -7.16 25.63
CA ALA A 180 12.31 -7.99 25.44
C ALA A 180 12.28 -9.35 26.20
N SER A 181 11.24 -9.61 26.99
CA SER A 181 10.93 -10.91 27.60
C SER A 181 9.51 -10.89 28.17
N LEU A 182 8.47 -11.11 27.35
CA LEU A 182 7.14 -11.45 27.89
C LEU A 182 7.17 -12.88 28.42
N SER A 183 7.04 -13.04 29.73
CA SER A 183 6.91 -14.32 30.40
C SER A 183 5.51 -14.49 30.98
N ILE A 184 4.95 -15.69 30.80
CA ILE A 184 3.60 -16.04 31.21
C ILE A 184 3.69 -17.20 32.19
N TYR A 185 3.26 -16.99 33.43
CA TYR A 185 3.29 -18.01 34.46
C TYR A 185 2.07 -17.91 35.39
N PRO A 186 1.43 -19.02 35.77
CA PRO A 186 1.68 -20.39 35.29
C PRO A 186 1.14 -20.64 33.88
N ASN A 187 1.81 -21.52 33.13
CA ASN A 187 1.33 -22.01 31.83
C ASN A 187 1.59 -23.53 31.76
N PRO A 188 0.58 -24.40 31.96
CA PRO A 188 -0.86 -24.11 31.91
C PRO A 188 -1.41 -23.35 33.12
N ALA A 189 -2.30 -22.39 32.90
CA ALA A 189 -3.02 -21.66 33.95
C ALA A 189 -4.34 -22.36 34.32
N SER A 190 -4.75 -22.27 35.59
CA SER A 190 -6.02 -22.84 36.07
C SER A 190 -7.07 -21.76 36.39
N SER A 191 -6.63 -20.65 37.02
CA SER A 191 -7.52 -19.60 37.54
C SER A 191 -6.99 -18.20 37.29
N GLU A 192 -5.67 -18.04 37.37
CA GLU A 192 -4.98 -16.76 37.24
C GLU A 192 -3.67 -16.96 36.49
N VAL A 193 -3.27 -15.95 35.75
CA VAL A 193 -2.01 -15.91 35.01
C VAL A 193 -1.32 -14.58 35.22
N HIS A 194 0.00 -14.62 35.42
CA HIS A 194 0.85 -13.45 35.52
C HIS A 194 1.60 -13.25 34.21
N PHE A 195 1.54 -12.03 33.70
CA PHE A 195 2.34 -11.58 32.57
C PHE A 195 3.43 -10.65 33.12
N THR A 196 4.68 -11.06 32.97
CA THR A 196 5.83 -10.24 33.33
C THR A 196 6.54 -9.81 32.06
N PHE A 197 6.73 -8.50 31.89
CA PHE A 197 7.37 -7.89 30.73
C PHE A 197 8.14 -6.64 31.14
N SER A 198 9.11 -6.23 30.33
CA SER A 198 9.87 -5.00 30.55
C SER A 198 9.48 -3.95 29.51
N LEU A 199 9.19 -2.74 29.96
CA LEU A 199 8.87 -1.61 29.10
C LEU A 199 10.08 -0.69 28.92
N PRO A 200 10.40 -0.23 27.70
CA PRO A 200 11.50 0.69 27.43
C PRO A 200 11.17 2.15 27.81
N SER A 201 9.89 2.48 27.90
CA SER A 201 9.37 3.81 28.24
C SER A 201 7.97 3.69 28.86
N THR A 202 7.45 4.76 29.45
CA THR A 202 6.10 4.77 30.03
C THR A 202 5.05 4.74 28.92
N GLN A 203 4.32 3.63 28.79
CA GLN A 203 3.39 3.40 27.69
C GLN A 203 2.10 2.73 28.17
N ALA A 204 1.00 2.94 27.44
CA ALA A 204 -0.27 2.29 27.71
C ALA A 204 -0.18 0.79 27.39
N VAL A 205 -0.68 -0.05 28.30
CA VAL A 205 -0.68 -1.50 28.15
C VAL A 205 -2.10 -2.04 28.11
N SER A 206 -2.39 -2.86 27.10
CA SER A 206 -3.61 -3.67 27.03
C SER A 206 -3.28 -5.12 26.74
N VAL A 207 -4.14 -6.01 27.20
CA VAL A 207 -4.06 -7.46 27.00
C VAL A 207 -5.34 -7.92 26.35
N GLU A 208 -5.21 -8.64 25.24
CA GLU A 208 -6.31 -9.24 24.51
C GLU A 208 -6.13 -10.75 24.46
N ILE A 209 -7.23 -11.47 24.64
CA ILE A 209 -7.27 -12.93 24.65
C ILE A 209 -8.13 -13.38 23.49
N TYR A 210 -7.55 -14.19 22.60
CA TYR A 210 -8.20 -14.75 21.43
C TYR A 210 -8.29 -16.27 21.56
N ASN A 211 -9.35 -16.85 21.01
CA ASN A 211 -9.44 -18.30 20.84
C ASN A 211 -8.62 -18.77 19.62
N THR A 212 -8.55 -20.08 19.40
CA THR A 212 -7.85 -20.68 18.24
C THR A 212 -8.49 -20.35 16.89
N PHE A 213 -9.69 -19.78 16.88
CA PHE A 213 -10.41 -19.34 15.68
C PHE A 213 -10.24 -17.84 15.40
N GLY A 214 -9.40 -17.14 16.17
CA GLY A 214 -9.15 -15.70 16.00
C GLY A 214 -10.25 -14.79 16.55
N GLN A 215 -11.23 -15.32 17.29
CA GLN A 215 -12.26 -14.51 17.93
C GLN A 215 -11.75 -13.95 19.25
N LEU A 216 -11.89 -12.63 19.42
CA LEU A 216 -11.59 -11.93 20.67
C LEU A 216 -12.56 -12.39 21.77
N ILE A 217 -12.00 -12.90 22.86
CA ILE A 217 -12.73 -13.39 24.03
C ILE A 217 -12.73 -12.34 25.15
N LYS A 218 -11.60 -11.64 25.35
CA LYS A 218 -11.44 -10.69 26.46
C LYS A 218 -10.42 -9.62 26.12
N THR A 219 -10.73 -8.38 26.43
CA THR A 219 -9.78 -7.25 26.38
C THR A 219 -9.70 -6.63 27.76
N VAL A 220 -8.48 -6.39 28.24
CA VAL A 220 -8.20 -5.77 29.53
C VAL A 220 -7.17 -4.66 29.33
N ASN A 221 -7.53 -3.45 29.74
CA ASN A 221 -6.66 -2.28 29.62
C ASN A 221 -6.07 -1.95 31.00
N TYR A 222 -4.75 -1.89 31.10
CA TYR A 222 -3.99 -1.61 32.32
C TYR A 222 -3.49 -0.17 32.38
N GLY A 223 -3.80 0.66 31.38
CA GLY A 223 -3.38 2.06 31.32
C GLY A 223 -1.86 2.21 31.16
N ALA A 224 -1.35 3.41 31.46
CA ALA A 224 0.07 3.73 31.32
C ALA A 224 0.91 3.11 32.45
N LEU A 225 1.76 2.15 32.10
CA LEU A 225 2.71 1.52 33.01
C LEU A 225 4.10 2.15 32.87
N GLN A 226 4.87 2.18 33.96
CA GLN A 226 6.17 2.84 34.01
C GLN A 226 7.27 2.04 33.31
N VAL A 227 8.35 2.72 32.90
CA VAL A 227 9.57 2.09 32.40
C VAL A 227 10.13 1.05 33.40
N GLY A 228 10.64 -0.08 32.89
CA GLY A 228 11.21 -1.15 33.70
C GLY A 228 10.36 -2.42 33.73
N SER A 229 10.59 -3.28 34.73
CA SER A 229 9.90 -4.57 34.86
C SER A 229 8.50 -4.38 35.44
N ASN A 230 7.49 -4.85 34.71
CA ASN A 230 6.10 -4.80 35.11
C ASN A 230 5.54 -6.23 35.19
N SER A 231 4.66 -6.46 36.17
CA SER A 231 3.96 -7.72 36.33
C SER A 231 2.48 -7.44 36.50
N ILE A 232 1.67 -7.92 35.58
CA ILE A 232 0.21 -7.77 35.60
C ILE A 232 -0.43 -9.15 35.80
N SER A 233 -1.53 -9.18 36.55
CA SER A 233 -2.29 -10.40 36.78
C SER A 233 -3.61 -10.37 36.02
N GLN A 234 -4.00 -11.51 35.48
CA GLN A 234 -5.28 -11.67 34.80
C GLN A 234 -6.02 -12.90 35.30
N ASN A 235 -7.27 -12.67 35.71
CA ASN A 235 -8.19 -13.75 35.98
C ASN A 235 -8.64 -14.42 34.67
N VAL A 236 -8.39 -15.73 34.59
CA VAL A 236 -8.74 -16.62 33.46
C VAL A 236 -9.72 -17.71 33.89
N SER A 237 -10.33 -17.57 35.08
CA SER A 237 -11.29 -18.52 35.62
C SER A 237 -12.60 -18.57 34.83
N ASP A 238 -12.87 -17.58 33.97
CA ASP A 238 -14.03 -17.57 33.06
C ASP A 238 -13.77 -18.34 31.75
N LEU A 239 -12.50 -18.63 31.42
CA LEU A 239 -12.12 -19.25 30.15
C LEU A 239 -12.19 -20.78 30.23
N SER A 240 -12.64 -21.47 29.18
CA SER A 240 -12.68 -22.93 29.15
C SER A 240 -11.27 -23.55 29.06
N SER A 241 -11.14 -24.84 29.39
CA SER A 241 -9.86 -25.54 29.17
C SER A 241 -9.55 -25.57 27.68
N GLY A 242 -8.34 -25.14 27.29
CA GLY A 242 -7.99 -24.97 25.89
C GLY A 242 -6.71 -24.17 25.68
N ILE A 243 -6.42 -23.90 24.41
CA ILE A 243 -5.32 -23.04 23.99
C ILE A 243 -5.90 -21.69 23.59
N TYR A 244 -5.26 -20.62 24.07
CA TYR A 244 -5.59 -19.25 23.77
C TYR A 244 -4.35 -18.52 23.27
N MET A 245 -4.57 -17.54 22.40
CA MET A 245 -3.55 -16.58 22.01
C MET A 245 -3.73 -15.31 22.82
N ILE A 246 -2.66 -14.82 23.40
CA ILE A 246 -2.63 -13.57 24.13
C ILE A 246 -1.86 -12.57 23.31
N ILE A 247 -2.44 -11.39 23.11
CA ILE A 247 -1.77 -10.24 22.51
C ILE A 247 -1.64 -9.19 23.60
N VAL A 248 -0.41 -8.85 23.97
CA VAL A 248 -0.09 -7.75 24.86
C VAL A 248 0.33 -6.58 23.99
N THR A 249 -0.46 -5.50 24.00
CA THR A 249 -0.14 -4.26 23.28
C THR A 249 0.47 -3.27 24.25
N THR A 250 1.63 -2.73 23.92
CA THR A 250 2.38 -1.73 24.70
C THR A 250 2.67 -0.53 23.80
N GLY A 251 1.85 0.52 23.87
CA GLY A 251 1.95 1.66 22.96
C GLY A 251 1.60 1.27 21.52
N SER A 252 2.56 1.43 20.60
CA SER A 252 2.46 0.96 19.20
C SER A 252 2.77 -0.53 19.04
N ASP A 253 3.45 -1.11 20.02
CA ASP A 253 4.06 -2.42 19.87
C ASP A 253 3.11 -3.51 20.35
N LYS A 254 3.17 -4.68 19.72
CA LYS A 254 2.36 -5.83 20.12
C LYS A 254 3.28 -7.02 20.42
N THR A 255 2.88 -7.87 21.35
CA THR A 255 3.60 -9.11 21.67
C THR A 255 2.60 -10.24 21.78
N VAL A 256 2.79 -11.28 20.98
CA VAL A 256 1.92 -12.46 20.98
C VAL A 256 2.54 -13.56 21.83
N SER A 257 1.73 -14.22 22.64
CA SER A 257 2.17 -15.40 23.38
C SER A 257 1.04 -16.40 23.60
N LYS A 258 1.39 -17.67 23.74
CA LYS A 258 0.45 -18.78 23.86
C LYS A 258 0.13 -19.03 25.33
N LEU A 259 -1.16 -19.01 25.67
CA LEU A 259 -1.67 -19.41 26.98
C LEU A 259 -2.41 -20.74 26.87
N GLN A 260 -2.03 -21.71 27.68
CA GLN A 260 -2.77 -22.95 27.85
C GLN A 260 -3.56 -22.88 29.16
N ILE A 261 -4.84 -23.23 29.11
CA ILE A 261 -5.71 -23.30 30.29
C ILE A 261 -6.05 -24.75 30.57
N ARG A 262 -5.76 -25.19 31.81
CA ARG A 262 -6.08 -26.53 32.30
C ARG A 262 -6.79 -26.41 33.64
N LYS A 263 -8.10 -26.56 33.60
CA LYS A 263 -8.96 -26.75 34.78
C LYS A 263 -9.17 -28.22 35.06
#